data_AF-A0A0C9YRJ4-F1
#
_entry.id   AF-A0A0C9YRJ4-F1
#
_cell.length_a   1.000
_cell.length_b   1.000
_cell.length_c   1.000
_cell.angle_alpha   90.00
_cell.angle_beta   90.00
_cell.angle_gamma   90.00
#
_symmetry.space_group_name_H-M   'P 1'
#
loop_
_entity.id
_entity.type
_entity.pdbx_description
1 polymer ?
#
loop_
_entity_poly.entity_id
_entity_poly.type
_entity_poly.pdbx_seq_one_letter_code
_entity_poly.pdbx_strand_id
1 'polypeptide(L)'
;EAAEALASTSASYLVNTTPLTSENQLPAYQPSPLTPTRKQKHTLLDREPASELEQTYQEALCQSLAREDQYKASTVEMQSVLVLQTMHCNRIMSQLAAQEDKEKKRKKRKGKLMGDGLPRLLTGEAFYNRVVEFENAAAEEEVQRENRRKQKESRAEALGAWKVADKERRQRNKARNETY
;
A
#
# COMPACT_ATOMS: atom_id res chain seq x y z
N GLU A 1 -18.43 -11.28 26.68
CA GLU A 1 -17.13 -11.99 26.62
C GLU A 1 -16.32 -11.72 25.35
N ALA A 2 -16.58 -12.34 24.17
CA ALA A 2 -15.68 -12.18 23.02
C ALA A 2 -15.56 -10.73 22.47
N ALA A 3 -16.67 -9.99 22.42
CA ALA A 3 -16.66 -8.58 21.99
C ALA A 3 -15.96 -7.64 22.99
N GLU A 4 -16.08 -7.90 24.29
CA GLU A 4 -15.41 -7.12 25.34
C GLU A 4 -13.90 -7.38 25.38
N ALA A 5 -13.49 -8.64 25.11
CA ALA A 5 -12.09 -8.97 24.94
C ALA A 5 -11.47 -8.20 23.76
N LEU A 6 -12.16 -8.12 22.62
CA LEU A 6 -11.72 -7.37 21.45
C LEU A 6 -11.61 -5.86 21.71
N ALA A 7 -12.54 -5.30 22.48
CA ALA A 7 -12.51 -3.87 22.86
C ALA A 7 -11.26 -3.48 23.66
N SER A 8 -10.62 -4.44 24.33
CA SER A 8 -9.36 -4.23 25.09
C SER A 8 -8.09 -4.44 24.26
N THR A 9 -8.21 -4.81 22.97
CA THR A 9 -7.07 -5.04 22.08
C THR A 9 -6.86 -3.88 21.10
N SER A 10 -5.79 -3.93 20.31
CA SER A 10 -5.57 -3.00 19.19
C SER A 10 -6.66 -3.05 18.12
N ALA A 11 -7.50 -4.09 18.11
CA ALA A 11 -8.64 -4.25 17.20
C ALA A 11 -9.96 -3.67 17.76
N SER A 12 -9.91 -2.86 18.83
CA SER A 12 -11.09 -2.27 19.47
C SER A 12 -11.96 -1.44 18.51
N TYR A 13 -11.36 -0.88 17.45
CA TYR A 13 -12.05 -0.16 16.39
C TYR A 13 -13.03 -1.00 15.57
N LEU A 14 -12.97 -2.34 15.67
CA LEU A 14 -13.95 -3.23 15.02
C LEU A 14 -15.28 -3.30 15.79
N VAL A 15 -15.25 -2.98 17.09
CA VAL A 15 -16.42 -3.06 18.00
C VAL A 15 -16.93 -1.66 18.35
N ASN A 16 -16.04 -0.68 18.40
CA ASN A 16 -16.38 0.70 18.73
C ASN A 16 -16.97 1.45 17.52
N THR A 17 -18.03 2.22 17.76
CA THR A 17 -18.69 3.06 16.74
C THR A 17 -17.91 4.33 16.40
N THR A 18 -16.70 4.49 16.92
CA THR A 18 -15.84 5.64 16.64
C THR A 18 -15.32 5.58 15.21
N PRO A 19 -15.27 6.71 14.49
CA PRO A 19 -14.74 6.74 13.14
C PRO A 19 -13.28 6.25 13.11
N LEU A 20 -12.95 5.46 12.09
CA LEU A 20 -11.59 4.96 11.88
C LEU A 20 -10.62 6.13 11.70
N THR A 21 -9.55 6.13 12.50
CA THR A 21 -8.43 7.08 12.41
C THR A 21 -7.22 6.41 11.79
N SER A 22 -6.21 7.20 11.40
CA SER A 22 -4.98 6.64 10.80
C SER A 22 -4.12 5.82 11.78
N GLU A 23 -4.39 5.95 13.08
CA GLU A 23 -3.72 5.22 14.16
C GLU A 23 -4.20 3.76 14.29
N ASN A 24 -5.35 3.42 13.69
CA ASN A 24 -5.90 2.07 13.72
C ASN A 24 -5.13 1.15 12.76
N GLN A 25 -4.18 0.38 13.28
CA GLN A 25 -3.39 -0.55 12.48
C GLN A 25 -4.17 -1.84 12.20
N LEU A 26 -4.25 -2.19 10.92
CA LEU A 26 -4.73 -3.51 10.50
C LEU A 26 -3.62 -4.55 10.67
N PRO A 27 -3.94 -5.79 11.07
CA PRO A 27 -2.97 -6.88 11.11
C PRO A 27 -2.32 -7.07 9.74
N ALA A 28 -0.99 -7.12 9.70
CA ALA A 28 -0.27 -7.40 8.48
C ALA A 28 -0.44 -8.90 8.13
N TYR A 29 -1.08 -9.18 6.99
CA TYR A 29 -1.15 -10.54 6.49
C TYR A 29 0.19 -10.95 5.88
N GLN A 30 0.69 -12.10 6.31
CA GLN A 30 1.86 -12.74 5.73
C GLN A 30 1.38 -13.95 4.92
N PRO A 31 1.43 -13.89 3.58
CA PRO A 31 1.05 -15.04 2.76
C PRO A 31 1.97 -16.21 3.08
N SER A 32 1.38 -17.37 3.31
CA SER A 32 2.16 -18.60 3.45
C SER A 32 2.83 -18.93 2.11
N PRO A 33 4.11 -19.29 2.09
CA PRO A 33 4.80 -19.64 0.86
C PRO A 33 4.12 -20.86 0.24
N LEU A 34 3.69 -20.71 -1.01
CA LEU A 34 3.16 -21.81 -1.80
C LEU A 34 4.30 -22.55 -2.48
N THR A 35 4.27 -23.88 -2.42
CA THR A 35 5.20 -24.73 -3.13
C THR A 35 5.13 -24.41 -4.63
N PRO A 36 6.25 -24.30 -5.35
CA PRO A 36 6.23 -23.94 -6.76
C PRO A 36 5.37 -24.91 -7.58
N THR A 37 4.49 -24.39 -8.43
CA THR A 37 3.73 -25.14 -9.46
C THR A 37 4.63 -25.54 -10.64
N ARG A 38 5.89 -25.91 -10.37
CA ARG A 38 6.67 -26.60 -11.39
C ARG A 38 5.96 -27.92 -11.67
N LYS A 39 5.76 -28.22 -12.96
CA LYS A 39 5.31 -29.54 -13.41
C LYS A 39 6.31 -30.56 -12.89
N GLN A 40 6.06 -31.12 -11.71
CA GLN A 40 6.80 -32.28 -11.26
C GLN A 40 6.51 -33.36 -12.30
N LYS A 41 7.56 -33.84 -12.95
CA LYS A 41 7.41 -34.97 -13.87
C LYS A 41 7.07 -36.18 -13.02
N HIS A 42 5.81 -36.60 -13.08
CA HIS A 42 5.36 -37.81 -12.43
C HIS A 42 5.72 -38.98 -13.33
N THR A 43 6.95 -39.49 -13.19
CA THR A 43 7.46 -40.63 -13.96
C THR A 43 6.57 -41.89 -13.84
N LEU A 44 5.74 -41.96 -12.80
CA LEU A 44 4.75 -43.01 -12.60
C LEU A 44 3.53 -42.90 -13.51
N LEU A 45 3.16 -41.69 -13.96
CA LEU A 45 2.05 -41.47 -14.90
C LEU A 45 2.48 -41.69 -16.36
N ASP A 46 3.79 -41.64 -16.65
CA ASP A 46 4.34 -41.86 -17.98
C ASP A 46 4.52 -43.35 -18.31
N ARG A 47 4.39 -44.24 -17.32
CA ARG A 47 4.60 -45.70 -17.48
C ARG A 47 3.28 -46.39 -17.82
N GLU A 48 3.30 -47.29 -18.81
CA GLU A 48 2.15 -48.15 -19.09
C GLU A 48 1.86 -49.10 -17.91
N PRO A 49 0.62 -49.16 -17.41
CA PRO A 49 0.27 -50.04 -16.29
C PRO A 49 0.30 -51.50 -16.75
N ALA A 50 0.96 -52.35 -15.98
CA ALA A 50 1.06 -53.79 -16.26
C ALA A 50 -0.11 -54.59 -15.65
N SER A 51 -0.87 -53.99 -14.72
CA SER A 51 -1.98 -54.62 -14.01
C SER A 51 -3.13 -53.64 -13.82
N GLU A 52 -4.36 -54.16 -13.75
CA GLU A 52 -5.57 -53.37 -13.45
C GLU A 52 -5.42 -52.58 -12.14
N LEU A 53 -4.76 -53.15 -11.13
CA LEU A 53 -4.51 -52.47 -9.87
C LEU A 53 -3.61 -51.24 -10.06
N GLU A 54 -2.56 -51.35 -10.88
CA GLU A 54 -1.68 -50.22 -11.20
C GLU A 54 -2.43 -49.10 -11.92
N GLN A 55 -3.34 -49.47 -12.84
CA GLN A 55 -4.21 -48.51 -13.50
C GLN A 55 -5.07 -47.74 -12.50
N THR A 56 -5.71 -48.43 -11.54
CA THR A 56 -6.52 -47.73 -10.51
C THR A 56 -5.69 -46.77 -9.66
N TYR A 57 -4.45 -47.12 -9.35
CA TYR A 57 -3.55 -46.22 -8.60
C TYR A 57 -3.11 -45.02 -9.43
N GLN A 58 -2.82 -45.20 -10.72
CA GLN A 58 -2.50 -44.09 -11.63
C GLN A 58 -3.69 -43.14 -11.78
N GLU A 59 -4.91 -43.66 -11.92
CA GLU A 59 -6.13 -42.86 -11.98
C GLU A 59 -6.35 -42.08 -10.68
N ALA A 60 -6.20 -42.73 -9.52
CA ALA A 60 -6.31 -42.08 -8.22
C ALA A 60 -5.26 -40.97 -8.04
N LEU A 61 -4.03 -41.20 -8.47
CA LEU A 61 -2.94 -40.21 -8.43
C LEU A 61 -3.23 -39.02 -9.36
N CYS A 62 -3.70 -39.26 -10.58
CA CYS A 62 -4.14 -38.22 -11.50
C CYS A 62 -5.23 -37.33 -10.87
N GLN A 63 -6.23 -37.96 -10.25
CA GLN A 63 -7.32 -37.24 -9.59
C GLN A 63 -6.84 -36.43 -8.38
N SER A 64 -5.94 -36.98 -7.57
CA SER A 64 -5.40 -36.25 -6.41
C SER A 64 -4.56 -35.04 -6.84
N LEU A 65 -3.74 -35.18 -7.88
CA LEU A 65 -2.93 -34.08 -8.42
C LEU A 65 -3.81 -32.98 -9.02
N ALA A 66 -4.82 -33.34 -9.82
CA ALA A 66 -5.77 -32.37 -10.36
C ALA A 66 -6.49 -31.59 -9.24
N ARG A 67 -6.83 -32.26 -8.14
CA ARG A 67 -7.43 -31.62 -6.97
C ARG A 67 -6.46 -30.69 -6.26
N GLU A 68 -5.21 -31.10 -6.07
CA GLU A 68 -4.17 -30.22 -5.52
C GLU A 68 -3.95 -28.97 -6.35
N ASP A 69 -3.92 -29.11 -7.69
CA ASP A 69 -3.74 -27.99 -8.61
C ASP A 69 -4.90 -26.99 -8.49
N GLN A 70 -6.14 -27.48 -8.36
CA GLN A 70 -7.30 -26.63 -8.10
C GLN A 70 -7.19 -25.88 -6.76
N TYR A 71 -6.81 -26.57 -5.68
CA TYR A 71 -6.64 -25.92 -4.37
C TYR A 71 -5.51 -24.90 -4.37
N LYS A 72 -4.38 -25.21 -5.03
CA LYS A 72 -3.28 -24.25 -5.19
C LYS A 72 -3.72 -23.04 -5.99
N ALA A 73 -4.45 -23.22 -7.09
CA ALA A 73 -4.98 -22.11 -7.88
C ALA A 73 -5.91 -21.20 -7.07
N SER A 74 -6.86 -21.79 -6.32
CA SER A 74 -7.76 -21.04 -5.45
C SER A 74 -7.02 -20.30 -4.33
N THR A 75 -5.99 -20.93 -3.75
CA THR A 75 -5.18 -20.30 -2.71
C THR A 75 -4.37 -19.13 -3.26
N VAL A 76 -3.79 -19.27 -4.46
CA VAL A 76 -3.10 -18.16 -5.15
C VAL A 76 -4.07 -17.00 -5.39
N GLU A 77 -5.27 -17.29 -5.87
CA GLU A 77 -6.30 -16.27 -6.10
C GLU A 77 -6.63 -15.52 -4.79
N MET A 78 -6.95 -16.26 -3.73
CA MET A 78 -7.26 -15.68 -2.43
C MET A 78 -6.12 -14.83 -1.87
N GLN A 79 -4.88 -15.34 -1.91
CA GLN A 79 -3.70 -14.59 -1.47
C GLN A 79 -3.50 -13.32 -2.31
N SER A 80 -3.74 -13.40 -3.62
CA SER A 80 -3.58 -12.25 -4.52
C SER A 80 -4.58 -11.13 -4.20
N VAL A 81 -5.85 -11.49 -3.98
CA VAL A 81 -6.91 -10.53 -3.60
C VAL A 81 -6.56 -9.86 -2.27
N LEU A 82 -6.10 -10.65 -1.29
CA LEU A 82 -5.79 -10.15 0.04
C LEU A 82 -4.58 -9.18 0.01
N VAL A 83 -3.55 -9.49 -0.77
CA VAL A 83 -2.41 -8.58 -0.99
C VAL A 83 -2.88 -7.25 -1.60
N LEU A 84 -3.74 -7.30 -2.63
CA LEU A 84 -4.29 -6.11 -3.27
C LEU A 84 -5.14 -5.27 -2.29
N GLN A 85 -5.98 -5.92 -1.50
CA GLN A 85 -6.79 -5.27 -0.48
C GLN A 85 -5.91 -4.59 0.58
N THR A 86 -4.86 -5.27 1.04
CA THR A 86 -3.90 -4.70 2.00
C THR A 86 -3.24 -3.43 1.44
N MET A 87 -2.80 -3.46 0.18
CA MET A 87 -2.24 -2.28 -0.49
C MET A 87 -3.26 -1.14 -0.60
N HIS A 88 -4.52 -1.46 -0.88
CA HIS A 88 -5.60 -0.49 -0.98
C HIS A 88 -5.89 0.16 0.38
N CYS A 89 -6.04 -0.63 1.44
CA CYS A 89 -6.22 -0.16 2.80
C CYS A 89 -5.07 0.75 3.23
N ASN A 90 -3.81 0.37 2.98
CA ASN A 90 -2.64 1.20 3.29
C ASN A 90 -2.70 2.56 2.57
N ARG A 91 -3.16 2.58 1.31
CA ARG A 91 -3.34 3.83 0.56
C ARG A 91 -4.43 4.71 1.18
N ILE A 92 -5.57 4.15 1.55
CA ILE A 92 -6.66 4.89 2.22
C ILE A 92 -6.17 5.44 3.56
N MET A 93 -5.53 4.61 4.38
CA MET A 93 -4.99 5.04 5.68
C MET A 93 -3.98 6.18 5.52
N SER A 94 -3.10 6.13 4.51
CA SER A 94 -2.17 7.21 4.21
C SER A 94 -2.88 8.51 3.81
N GLN A 95 -3.97 8.42 3.05
CA GLN A 95 -4.78 9.58 2.68
C GLN A 95 -5.50 10.17 3.90
N LEU A 96 -6.02 9.30 4.76
CA LEU A 96 -6.71 9.69 5.99
C LEU A 96 -5.73 10.37 6.97
N ALA A 97 -4.53 9.81 7.17
CA ALA A 97 -3.46 10.46 7.94
C ALA A 97 -3.13 11.86 7.41
N ALA A 98 -3.00 12.00 6.09
CA ALA A 98 -2.74 13.29 5.47
C ALA A 98 -3.91 14.28 5.63
N GLN A 99 -5.15 13.81 5.65
CA GLN A 99 -6.33 14.64 5.93
C GLN A 99 -6.36 15.08 7.39
N GLU A 100 -6.18 14.16 8.33
CA GLU A 100 -6.10 14.44 9.77
C GLU A 100 -4.99 15.46 10.08
N ASP A 101 -3.81 15.30 9.48
CA ASP A 101 -2.71 16.26 9.62
C ASP A 101 -3.04 17.62 9.02
N LYS A 102 -3.70 17.66 7.86
CA LYS A 102 -4.17 18.93 7.27
C LYS A 102 -5.19 19.61 8.17
N GLU A 103 -6.11 18.88 8.77
CA GLU A 103 -7.08 19.43 9.71
C GLU A 103 -6.42 19.96 10.98
N LYS A 104 -5.50 19.19 11.57
CA LYS A 104 -4.67 19.63 12.70
C LYS A 104 -3.92 20.92 12.37
N LYS A 105 -3.30 21.00 11.18
CA LYS A 105 -2.61 22.21 10.70
C LYS A 105 -3.56 23.36 10.40
N ARG A 106 -4.74 23.12 9.83
CA ARG A 106 -5.76 24.15 9.59
C ARG A 106 -6.30 24.72 10.89
N LYS A 107 -6.51 23.90 11.92
CA LYS A 107 -6.89 24.36 13.28
C LYS A 107 -5.79 25.25 13.88
N LYS A 108 -4.50 24.87 13.72
CA LYS A 108 -3.36 25.71 14.15
C LYS A 108 -3.21 27.00 13.34
N ARG A 109 -3.42 26.95 12.01
CA ARG A 109 -3.36 28.10 11.09
C ARG A 109 -4.60 28.99 11.10
N LYS A 110 -5.69 28.59 11.78
CA LYS A 110 -6.93 29.38 11.87
C LYS A 110 -6.79 30.63 12.74
N GLY A 111 -5.63 30.87 13.33
CA GLY A 111 -5.27 32.20 13.80
C GLY A 111 -5.00 33.10 12.61
N LYS A 112 -5.99 33.89 12.17
CA LYS A 112 -5.69 35.21 11.59
C LYS A 112 -4.66 35.89 12.51
N LEU A 113 -3.83 36.80 11.98
CA LEU A 113 -2.93 37.64 12.78
C LEU A 113 -3.64 38.18 14.05
N MET A 114 -4.94 38.49 13.89
CA MET A 114 -5.94 38.67 14.95
C MET A 114 -7.04 37.59 14.83
N GLY A 115 -6.88 36.43 15.48
CA GLY A 115 -7.85 35.33 15.45
C GLY A 115 -9.16 35.64 16.18
N ASP A 116 -9.10 36.56 17.13
CA ASP A 116 -10.13 36.77 18.16
C ASP A 116 -11.17 37.83 17.75
N GLY A 117 -10.89 38.62 16.71
CA GLY A 117 -11.75 39.71 16.25
C GLY A 117 -11.79 40.95 17.18
N LEU A 118 -11.13 40.91 18.34
CA LEU A 118 -11.04 42.06 19.23
C LEU A 118 -10.04 43.13 18.73
N PRO A 119 -10.36 44.42 18.89
CA PRO A 119 -9.39 45.50 18.66
C PRO A 119 -8.21 45.35 19.62
N ARG A 120 -6.99 45.26 19.09
CA ARG A 120 -5.76 45.32 19.89
C ARG A 120 -4.95 46.54 19.47
N LEU A 121 -4.23 47.10 20.44
CA LEU A 121 -3.34 48.23 20.21
C LEU A 121 -2.16 47.78 19.31
N LEU A 122 -2.06 48.36 18.12
CA LEU A 122 -1.08 48.00 17.09
C LEU A 122 0.37 48.36 17.44
N THR A 123 0.59 49.10 18.52
CA THR A 123 1.91 49.54 19.01
C THR A 123 2.50 48.67 20.11
N GLY A 124 1.78 47.64 20.57
CA GLY A 124 2.31 46.71 21.57
C GLY A 124 3.40 45.80 21.00
N GLU A 125 4.49 45.61 21.73
CA GLU A 125 5.59 44.70 21.38
C GLU A 125 5.10 43.28 21.05
N ALA A 126 4.07 42.81 21.76
CA ALA A 126 3.44 41.53 21.51
C ALA A 126 2.74 41.44 20.14
N PHE A 127 2.24 42.55 19.58
CA PHE A 127 1.69 42.57 18.23
C PHE A 127 2.80 42.56 17.19
N TYR A 128 3.85 43.36 17.40
CA TYR A 128 5.02 43.39 16.52
C TYR A 128 5.66 42.01 16.38
N ASN A 129 5.94 41.33 17.50
CA ASN A 129 6.51 39.98 17.49
C ASN A 129 5.65 38.98 16.72
N ARG A 130 4.32 39.10 16.82
CA ARG A 130 3.37 38.22 16.13
C ARG A 130 3.28 38.49 14.63
N VAL A 131 3.48 39.74 14.19
CA VAL A 131 3.61 40.09 12.77
C VAL A 131 4.90 39.50 12.21
N VAL A 132 6.01 39.66 12.92
CA VAL A 132 7.33 39.12 12.53
C VAL A 132 7.27 37.58 12.42
N GLU A 133 6.67 36.89 13.39
CA GLU A 133 6.45 35.45 13.32
C GLU A 133 5.59 35.03 12.11
N PHE A 134 4.54 35.80 11.79
CA PHE A 134 3.67 35.54 10.65
C PHE A 134 4.39 35.73 9.31
N GLU A 135 5.18 36.80 9.17
CA GLU A 135 5.97 37.08 7.97
C GLU A 135 7.07 36.02 7.77
N ASN A 136 7.77 35.65 8.83
CA ASN A 136 8.78 34.59 8.79
C ASN A 136 8.15 33.24 8.38
N ALA A 137 7.01 32.88 8.98
CA ALA A 137 6.30 31.65 8.61
C ALA A 137 5.77 31.66 7.16
N ALA A 138 5.36 32.83 6.65
CA ALA A 138 4.97 32.99 5.25
C ALA A 138 6.16 32.80 4.30
N ALA A 139 7.31 33.41 4.61
CA ALA A 139 8.54 33.26 3.83
C ALA A 139 9.03 31.80 3.81
N GLU A 140 9.03 31.12 4.97
CA GLU A 140 9.37 29.70 5.05
C GLU A 140 8.42 28.83 4.21
N GLU A 141 7.12 29.13 4.18
CA GLU A 141 6.15 28.39 3.37
C GLU A 141 6.40 28.55 1.87
N GLU A 142 6.79 29.74 1.41
CA GLU A 142 7.16 29.97 0.02
C GLU A 142 8.41 29.18 -0.37
N VAL A 143 9.46 29.21 0.44
CA VAL A 143 10.67 28.40 0.23
C VAL A 143 10.34 26.91 0.17
N GLN A 144 9.50 26.41 1.08
CA GLN A 144 9.04 25.02 1.07
C GLN A 144 8.18 24.68 -0.15
N ARG A 145 7.42 25.64 -0.69
CA ARG A 145 6.63 25.44 -1.92
C ARG A 145 7.54 25.34 -3.13
N GLU A 146 8.55 26.20 -3.24
CA GLU A 146 9.54 26.16 -4.31
C GLU A 146 10.37 24.87 -4.26
N ASN A 147 10.84 24.46 -3.08
CA ASN A 147 11.58 23.21 -2.92
C ASN A 147 10.75 22.00 -3.37
N ARG A 148 9.46 21.96 -3.02
CA ARG A 148 8.53 20.92 -3.49
C ARG A 148 8.30 20.96 -4.99
N ARG A 149 8.34 22.13 -5.62
CA ARG A 149 8.25 22.27 -7.08
C ARG A 149 9.50 21.71 -7.76
N LYS A 150 10.69 22.12 -7.31
CA LYS A 150 11.98 21.63 -7.83
C LYS A 150 12.10 20.10 -7.71
N GLN A 151 11.67 19.52 -6.59
CA GLN A 151 11.64 18.07 -6.41
C GLN A 151 10.67 17.34 -7.37
N LYS A 152 9.53 17.96 -7.70
CA LYS A 152 8.60 17.39 -8.68
C LYS A 152 9.18 17.42 -10.09
N GLU A 153 9.85 18.51 -10.45
CA GLU A 153 10.52 18.69 -11.74
C GLU A 153 11.65 17.66 -11.90
N SER A 154 12.54 17.52 -10.91
CA SER A 154 13.63 16.52 -10.96
C SER A 154 13.11 15.08 -11.04
N ARG A 155 12.04 14.76 -10.32
CA ARG A 155 11.40 13.44 -10.39
C ARG A 155 10.79 13.18 -11.77
N ALA A 156 10.17 14.19 -12.38
CA ALA A 156 9.56 14.07 -13.70
C ALA A 156 10.63 13.82 -14.78
N GLU A 157 11.76 14.51 -14.70
CA GLU A 157 12.92 14.30 -15.59
C GLU A 157 13.48 12.88 -15.45
N ALA A 158 13.74 12.42 -14.21
CA ALA A 158 14.23 11.08 -13.95
C ALA A 158 13.28 9.98 -14.47
N LEU A 159 11.96 10.18 -14.30
CA LEU A 159 10.95 9.27 -14.85
C LEU A 159 10.92 9.29 -16.38
N GLY A 160 11.15 10.44 -17.01
CA GLY A 160 11.27 10.57 -18.45
C GLY A 160 12.44 9.74 -18.99
N ALA A 161 13.64 9.93 -18.43
CA ALA A 161 14.83 9.18 -18.80
C ALA A 161 14.65 7.66 -18.60
N TRP A 162 14.07 7.25 -17.46
CA TRP A 162 13.79 5.85 -17.18
C TRP A 162 12.83 5.21 -18.20
N LYS A 163 11.78 5.92 -18.62
CA LYS A 163 10.83 5.41 -19.64
C LYS A 163 11.50 5.15 -20.98
N VAL A 164 12.43 6.01 -21.39
CA VAL A 164 13.20 5.84 -22.63
C VAL A 164 14.06 4.58 -22.53
N ALA A 165 14.85 4.47 -21.46
CA ALA A 165 15.71 3.32 -21.23
C ALA A 165 14.92 1.99 -21.10
N ASP A 166 13.75 2.01 -20.45
CA ASP A 166 12.89 0.83 -20.33
C ASP A 166 12.33 0.40 -21.70
N LYS A 167 11.96 1.35 -22.56
CA LYS A 167 11.50 1.06 -23.92
C LYS A 167 12.59 0.38 -24.75
N GLU A 168 13.83 0.90 -24.69
CA GLU A 168 14.99 0.30 -25.36
C GLU A 168 15.30 -1.09 -24.82
N ARG A 169 15.27 -1.28 -23.50
CA ARG A 169 15.45 -2.59 -22.86
C ARG A 169 14.41 -3.60 -23.34
N ARG A 170 13.12 -3.21 -23.42
CA ARG A 170 12.04 -4.07 -23.91
C ARG A 170 12.24 -4.44 -25.38
N GLN A 171 12.66 -3.50 -26.22
CA GLN A 171 12.96 -3.77 -27.63
C GLN A 171 14.13 -4.75 -27.79
N ARG A 172 15.22 -4.58 -27.05
CA ARG A 172 16.34 -5.54 -27.03
C ARG A 172 15.92 -6.94 -26.61
N ASN A 173 15.12 -7.04 -25.54
CA ASN A 173 14.62 -8.33 -25.07
C ASN A 173 13.68 -9.00 -26.08
N LYS A 174 12.84 -8.22 -26.78
CA LYS A 174 11.97 -8.73 -27.85
C LYS A 174 12.80 -9.29 -29.00
N ALA A 175 13.80 -8.54 -29.49
CA ALA A 175 14.69 -9.00 -30.55
C ALA A 175 15.43 -10.29 -30.15
N ARG A 176 15.91 -10.39 -28.91
CA ARG A 176 16.55 -11.60 -28.40
C ARG A 176 15.59 -12.80 -28.36
N ASN A 177 14.34 -12.58 -27.93
CA ASN A 177 13.35 -13.65 -27.89
C ASN A 177 12.90 -14.14 -29.28
N GLU A 178 13.01 -13.31 -30.32
CA GLU A 178 12.70 -13.71 -31.71
C GLU A 178 13.85 -14.51 -32.36
N THR A 179 15.07 -14.40 -31.83
CA THR A 179 16.25 -15.14 -32.32
C THR A 179 16.42 -16.54 -31.70
N TYR A 180 15.65 -16.88 -30.68
CA TYR A 180 15.63 -18.21 -30.03
C TYR A 180 14.37 -18.97 -30.41
#